data_AF-A0A382VMB8-F1
#
_entry.id   AF-A0A382VMB8-F1
#
_cell.length_a   1.000
_cell.length_b   1.000
_cell.length_c   1.000
_cell.angle_alpha   90.00
_cell.angle_beta   90.00
_cell.angle_gamma   90.00
#
_symmetry.space_group_name_H-M   'P 1'
#
loop_
_entity.id
_entity.type
_entity.pdbx_description
1 polymer ?
#
loop_
_entity_poly.entity_id
_entity_poly.type
_entity_poly.pdbx_seq_one_letter_code
_entity_poly.pdbx_strand_id
1 'polypeptide(L)'
;MPNKYDKYFKILELDIQASKEDVKKAFSELSHIWHPDNYMGKPSNIQNRATRKFKKISTAYQVLNEYLSEEDSDSDAEEKTKAEQERRESEEKERKQREENERLKKEEEIRRKTEQERREKEEKERKQREENERLKKEE
;
A
#
# COMPACT_ATOMS: atom_id res chain seq x y z
N MET A 1 -18.42 -17.86 -36.27
CA MET A 1 -16.97 -18.17 -36.14
C MET A 1 -16.66 -18.26 -34.65
N PRO A 2 -15.80 -19.20 -34.19
CA PRO A 2 -15.42 -19.24 -32.78
C PRO A 2 -14.69 -17.95 -32.42
N ASN A 3 -15.27 -17.19 -31.49
CA ASN A 3 -14.70 -15.92 -31.07
C ASN A 3 -13.39 -16.21 -30.32
N LYS A 4 -12.27 -15.61 -30.77
CA LYS A 4 -10.92 -15.84 -30.20
C LYS A 4 -10.87 -15.57 -28.69
N TYR A 5 -11.81 -14.75 -28.21
CA TYR A 5 -11.93 -14.29 -26.84
C TYR A 5 -12.79 -15.18 -25.93
N ASP A 6 -13.51 -16.18 -26.47
CA ASP A 6 -14.39 -17.10 -25.70
C ASP A 6 -13.65 -17.77 -24.53
N LYS A 7 -12.39 -18.16 -24.75
CA LYS A 7 -11.55 -18.75 -23.69
C LYS A 7 -11.29 -17.80 -22.52
N TYR A 8 -11.27 -16.48 -22.76
CA TYR A 8 -11.02 -15.49 -21.71
C TYR A 8 -12.30 -15.18 -20.94
N PHE A 9 -13.45 -15.08 -21.61
CA PHE A 9 -14.76 -14.99 -20.95
C PHE A 9 -15.00 -16.17 -20.01
N LYS A 10 -14.70 -17.39 -20.47
CA LYS A 10 -14.77 -18.60 -19.63
C LYS A 10 -13.81 -18.61 -18.45
N ILE A 11 -12.64 -17.97 -18.55
CA ILE A 11 -11.69 -17.87 -17.42
C ILE A 11 -12.22 -16.95 -16.33
N LEU A 12 -12.94 -15.89 -16.72
CA LEU A 12 -13.61 -14.97 -15.81
C LEU A 12 -15.00 -15.46 -15.38
N GLU A 13 -15.39 -16.68 -15.79
CA GLU A 13 -16.72 -17.26 -15.52
C GLU A 13 -17.87 -16.38 -16.02
N LEU A 14 -17.64 -15.70 -17.15
CA LEU A 14 -18.59 -14.82 -17.81
C LEU A 14 -19.13 -15.41 -19.12
N ASP A 15 -20.28 -14.88 -19.54
CA ASP A 15 -20.84 -15.15 -20.87
C ASP A 15 -20.03 -14.44 -21.96
N ILE A 16 -20.07 -14.98 -23.17
CA ILE A 16 -19.43 -14.42 -24.37
C ILE A 16 -20.06 -13.08 -24.77
N GLN A 17 -21.28 -12.80 -24.29
CA GLN A 17 -22.00 -11.54 -24.46
C GLN A 17 -21.84 -10.57 -23.27
N ALA A 18 -20.93 -10.84 -22.33
CA ALA A 18 -20.73 -10.00 -21.16
C ALA A 18 -20.10 -8.64 -21.53
N SER A 19 -20.56 -7.58 -20.85
CA SER A 19 -20.07 -6.21 -21.10
C SER A 19 -18.75 -5.93 -20.39
N LYS A 20 -18.07 -4.83 -20.75
CA LYS A 20 -16.84 -4.37 -20.07
C LYS A 20 -17.01 -4.19 -18.56
N GLU A 21 -18.19 -3.74 -18.14
CA GLU A 21 -18.53 -3.64 -16.72
C GLU A 21 -18.57 -5.00 -16.02
N ASP A 22 -19.13 -6.02 -16.67
CA ASP A 22 -19.20 -7.38 -16.13
C ASP A 22 -17.81 -8.01 -16.06
N VAL A 23 -16.98 -7.81 -17.10
CA VAL A 23 -15.57 -8.20 -17.11
C VAL A 23 -14.81 -7.58 -15.94
N LYS A 24 -15.03 -6.30 -15.64
CA LYS A 24 -14.41 -5.60 -14.50
C LYS A 24 -14.92 -6.14 -13.16
N LYS A 25 -16.22 -6.38 -13.01
CA LYS A 25 -16.81 -6.94 -11.78
C LYS A 25 -16.29 -8.35 -11.48
N ALA A 26 -16.34 -9.25 -12.47
CA ALA A 26 -15.84 -10.61 -12.32
C ALA A 26 -14.35 -10.64 -11.99
N PHE A 27 -13.54 -9.78 -12.64
CA PHE A 27 -12.13 -9.64 -12.31
C PHE A 27 -11.91 -9.23 -10.86
N SER A 28 -12.69 -8.27 -10.34
CA SER A 28 -12.59 -7.80 -8.96
C SER A 28 -12.91 -8.92 -7.96
N GLU A 29 -14.02 -9.63 -8.17
CA GLU A 29 -14.46 -10.73 -7.31
C GLU A 29 -13.45 -11.89 -7.32
N LEU A 30 -13.04 -12.34 -8.51
CA LEU A 30 -12.08 -13.42 -8.67
C LEU A 30 -10.70 -13.04 -8.14
N SER A 31 -10.27 -11.79 -8.30
CA SER A 31 -8.99 -11.32 -7.76
C SER A 31 -9.00 -11.32 -6.24
N HIS A 32 -10.11 -10.93 -5.61
CA HIS A 32 -10.23 -10.98 -4.16
C HIS A 32 -10.20 -12.42 -3.65
N ILE A 33 -10.90 -13.34 -4.32
CA ILE A 33 -10.91 -14.76 -3.94
C ILE A 33 -9.53 -15.38 -4.11
N TRP A 34 -8.91 -15.20 -5.28
CA TRP A 34 -7.66 -15.86 -5.66
C TRP A 34 -6.39 -15.08 -5.27
N HIS A 35 -6.50 -14.04 -4.46
CA HIS A 35 -5.36 -13.21 -4.06
C HIS A 35 -4.33 -14.04 -3.29
N PRO A 36 -3.03 -14.02 -3.66
CA PRO A 36 -2.01 -14.84 -3.00
C PRO A 36 -1.90 -14.58 -1.50
N ASP A 37 -2.24 -13.38 -1.03
CA ASP A 37 -2.26 -13.01 0.39
C ASP A 37 -3.26 -13.86 1.20
N ASN A 38 -4.43 -14.17 0.64
CA ASN A 38 -5.45 -15.02 1.28
C ASN A 38 -4.98 -16.48 1.43
N TYR A 39 -3.96 -16.89 0.68
CA TYR A 39 -3.37 -18.22 0.73
C TYR A 39 -1.98 -18.22 1.36
N MET A 40 -1.52 -17.09 1.90
CA MET A 40 -0.26 -17.00 2.62
C MET A 40 -0.33 -17.90 3.86
N GLY A 41 0.62 -18.82 4.01
CA GLY A 41 0.64 -19.83 5.08
C GLY A 41 -0.16 -21.12 4.79
N LYS A 42 -0.82 -21.24 3.62
CA LYS A 42 -1.37 -22.54 3.14
C LYS A 42 -0.25 -23.40 2.54
N PRO A 43 -0.44 -24.73 2.38
CA PRO A 43 0.56 -25.58 1.74
C PRO A 43 0.86 -25.14 0.29
N SER A 44 2.11 -25.36 -0.15
CA SER A 44 2.66 -24.85 -1.42
C SER A 44 1.83 -25.26 -2.66
N ASN A 45 1.18 -26.41 -2.62
CA ASN A 45 0.27 -26.85 -3.67
C ASN A 45 -0.95 -25.91 -3.85
N ILE A 46 -1.51 -25.38 -2.77
CA ILE A 46 -2.66 -24.46 -2.80
C ILE A 46 -2.21 -23.08 -3.25
N GLN A 47 -1.09 -22.57 -2.72
CA GLN A 47 -0.52 -21.29 -3.15
C GLN A 47 -0.22 -21.29 -4.66
N ASN A 48 0.41 -22.36 -5.16
CA ASN A 48 0.70 -22.50 -6.59
C ASN A 48 -0.57 -22.54 -7.46
N ARG A 49 -1.65 -23.16 -6.97
CA ARG A 49 -2.95 -23.15 -7.66
C ARG A 49 -3.55 -21.75 -7.69
N ALA A 50 -3.53 -21.03 -6.57
CA ALA A 50 -4.03 -19.67 -6.48
C ALA A 50 -3.27 -18.74 -7.43
N THR A 51 -1.93 -18.75 -7.39
CA THR A 51 -1.08 -17.96 -8.30
C THR A 51 -1.35 -18.30 -9.77
N ARG A 52 -1.51 -19.60 -10.12
CA ARG A 52 -1.85 -19.99 -11.50
C ARG A 52 -3.22 -19.50 -11.94
N LYS A 53 -4.22 -19.56 -11.06
CA LYS A 53 -5.58 -19.05 -11.31
C LYS A 53 -5.56 -17.53 -11.46
N PHE A 54 -4.95 -16.83 -10.52
CA PHE A 54 -4.80 -15.38 -10.53
C PHE A 54 -4.12 -14.88 -11.82
N LYS A 55 -3.01 -15.52 -12.24
CA LYS A 55 -2.37 -15.20 -13.52
C LYS A 55 -3.32 -15.33 -14.71
N LYS A 56 -4.08 -16.43 -14.78
CA LYS A 56 -5.06 -16.63 -15.87
C LYS A 56 -6.15 -15.55 -15.87
N ILE A 57 -6.68 -15.22 -14.70
CA ILE A 57 -7.70 -14.18 -14.50
C ILE A 57 -7.17 -12.82 -14.97
N SER A 58 -5.96 -12.45 -14.56
CA SER A 58 -5.30 -11.21 -14.96
C SER A 58 -5.05 -11.13 -16.47
N THR A 59 -4.53 -12.21 -17.08
CA THR A 59 -4.35 -12.26 -18.54
C THR A 59 -5.68 -12.15 -19.29
N ALA A 60 -6.73 -12.84 -18.82
CA ALA A 60 -8.05 -12.78 -19.44
C ALA A 60 -8.65 -11.37 -19.39
N TYR A 61 -8.59 -10.73 -18.22
CA TYR A 61 -9.04 -9.35 -18.04
C TYR A 61 -8.30 -8.39 -18.97
N GLN A 62 -6.97 -8.46 -19.04
CA GLN A 62 -6.19 -7.55 -19.89
C GLN A 62 -6.57 -7.68 -21.37
N VAL A 63 -6.71 -8.90 -21.88
CA VAL A 63 -7.07 -9.13 -23.29
C VAL A 63 -8.50 -8.72 -23.59
N LEU A 64 -9.45 -8.99 -22.68
CA LEU A 64 -10.85 -8.58 -22.86
C LEU A 64 -11.03 -7.07 -22.70
N ASN A 65 -10.31 -6.44 -21.78
CA ASN A 65 -10.34 -5.00 -21.61
C ASN A 65 -9.77 -4.29 -22.84
N GLU A 66 -8.70 -4.82 -23.46
CA GLU A 66 -8.18 -4.32 -24.74
C GLU A 66 -9.19 -4.51 -25.87
N TYR A 67 -9.76 -5.72 -26.01
CA TYR A 67 -10.76 -6.01 -27.05
C TYR A 67 -11.99 -5.10 -26.95
N LEU A 68 -12.50 -4.93 -25.73
CA LEU A 68 -13.65 -4.06 -25.48
C LEU A 68 -13.26 -2.57 -25.54
N SER A 69 -12.02 -2.21 -25.21
CA SER A 69 -11.54 -0.83 -25.40
C SER A 69 -11.29 -0.50 -26.86
N GLU A 70 -10.83 -1.44 -27.70
CA GLU A 70 -10.72 -1.23 -29.14
C GLU A 70 -12.10 -1.00 -29.78
N GLU A 71 -13.15 -1.64 -29.26
CA GLU A 71 -14.53 -1.39 -29.70
C GLU A 71 -15.08 -0.03 -29.22
N ASP A 72 -14.67 0.45 -28.03
CA ASP A 72 -15.16 1.71 -27.43
C ASP A 72 -14.24 2.95 -27.69
N SER A 73 -13.01 2.77 -28.16
CA SER A 73 -12.00 3.83 -28.14
C SER A 73 -11.92 4.60 -29.46
N ASP A 74 -12.75 5.65 -29.50
CA ASP A 74 -12.32 6.95 -30.01
C ASP A 74 -12.21 8.01 -28.88
N SER A 75 -12.32 7.69 -27.57
CA SER A 75 -12.15 8.75 -26.53
C SER A 75 -11.78 8.38 -25.07
N ASP A 76 -12.31 7.31 -24.46
CA ASP A 76 -12.46 7.31 -22.96
C ASP A 76 -11.62 6.30 -22.15
N ALA A 77 -10.77 5.48 -22.78
CA ALA A 77 -10.09 4.37 -22.09
C ALA A 77 -8.79 4.74 -21.37
N GLU A 78 -8.08 5.80 -21.81
CA GLU A 78 -6.79 6.19 -21.22
C GLU A 78 -6.95 6.97 -19.90
N GLU A 79 -8.07 7.65 -19.68
CA GLU A 79 -8.24 8.53 -18.52
C GLU A 79 -8.50 7.75 -17.22
N LYS A 80 -9.23 6.63 -17.29
CA LYS A 80 -9.58 5.83 -16.10
C LYS A 80 -8.41 4.97 -15.57
N THR A 81 -7.58 4.42 -16.44
CA THR A 81 -6.39 3.64 -16.05
C THR A 81 -5.31 4.51 -15.47
N LYS A 82 -5.13 5.73 -16.01
CA LYS A 82 -4.22 6.74 -15.48
C LYS A 82 -4.67 7.26 -14.11
N ALA A 83 -5.97 7.52 -13.94
CA ALA A 83 -6.53 7.96 -12.65
C ALA A 83 -6.39 6.91 -11.53
N GLU A 84 -6.47 5.61 -11.86
CA GLU A 84 -6.32 4.53 -10.87
C GLU A 84 -4.85 4.27 -10.50
N GLN A 85 -3.91 4.44 -11.45
CA GLN A 85 -2.48 4.44 -11.16
C GLN A 85 -2.04 5.65 -10.33
N GLU A 86 -2.51 6.86 -10.68
CA GLU A 86 -2.20 8.09 -9.93
C GLU A 86 -2.76 8.06 -8.51
N ARG A 87 -3.94 7.44 -8.29
CA ARG A 87 -4.49 7.22 -6.94
C ARG A 87 -3.63 6.27 -6.10
N ARG A 88 -3.09 5.19 -6.68
CA ARG A 88 -2.17 4.29 -5.96
C ARG A 88 -0.84 4.98 -5.63
N GLU A 89 -0.31 5.77 -6.55
CA GLU A 89 0.94 6.51 -6.31
C GLU A 89 0.78 7.64 -5.29
N SER A 90 -0.38 8.29 -5.24
CA SER A 90 -0.66 9.33 -4.25
C SER A 90 -0.82 8.76 -2.84
N GLU A 91 -1.52 7.64 -2.69
CA GLU A 91 -1.64 6.92 -1.41
C GLU A 91 -0.28 6.42 -0.88
N GLU A 92 0.60 5.93 -1.76
CA GLU A 92 1.94 5.48 -1.36
C GLU A 92 2.85 6.65 -0.94
N LYS A 93 2.79 7.77 -1.66
CA LYS A 93 3.54 8.99 -1.29
C LYS A 93 3.06 9.56 0.04
N GLU A 94 1.76 9.61 0.28
CA GLU A 94 1.19 10.14 1.52
C GLU A 94 1.53 9.26 2.73
N ARG A 95 1.58 7.93 2.56
CA ARG A 95 2.05 6.99 3.59
C ARG A 95 3.52 7.20 3.93
N LYS A 96 4.39 7.36 2.94
CA LYS A 96 5.83 7.65 3.14
C LYS A 96 6.04 9.00 3.82
N GLN A 97 5.30 10.02 3.42
CA GLN A 97 5.39 11.36 3.98
C GLN A 97 4.90 11.42 5.44
N ARG A 98 3.87 10.63 5.81
CA ARG A 98 3.46 10.47 7.21
C ARG A 98 4.54 9.80 8.05
N GLU A 99 5.12 8.70 7.57
CA GLU A 99 6.19 8.00 8.28
C GLU A 99 7.43 8.90 8.48
N GLU A 100 7.79 9.70 7.47
CA GLU A 100 8.89 10.67 7.57
C GLU A 100 8.58 11.80 8.56
N ASN A 101 7.39 12.41 8.49
CA ASN A 101 6.98 13.45 9.43
C ASN A 101 6.90 12.94 10.89
N GLU A 102 6.49 11.69 11.08
CA GLU A 102 6.45 11.09 12.42
C GLU A 102 7.85 10.81 12.96
N ARG A 103 8.79 10.38 12.10
CA ARG A 103 10.21 10.24 12.46
C ARG A 103 10.84 11.56 12.85
N LEU A 104 10.63 12.62 12.06
CA LEU A 104 11.15 13.95 12.34
C LEU A 104 10.60 14.51 13.66
N LYS A 105 9.31 14.32 13.94
CA LYS A 105 8.71 14.70 15.23
C LYS A 105 9.33 13.95 16.41
N LYS A 106 9.51 12.64 16.29
CA LYS A 106 10.15 11.82 17.35
C LYS A 106 11.60 12.26 17.59
N GLU A 107 12.34 12.54 16.53
CA GLU A 107 13.73 12.99 16.63
C GLU A 107 13.84 14.37 17.28
N GLU A 108 12.95 15.31 16.91
CA GLU A 108 12.89 16.63 17.53
C GLU A 108 12.51 16.54 19.03
N GLU A 109 11.55 15.68 19.36
CA GLU A 109 11.12 15.45 20.75
C GLU A 109 12.26 14.84 21.59
N ILE A 110 12.97 13.84 21.06
CA ILE A 110 14.16 13.26 21.71
C ILE A 110 15.23 14.33 21.93
N ARG A 111 15.48 15.18 20.93
CA ARG A 111 16.48 16.26 21.02
C ARG A 111 16.12 17.29 22.08
N ARG A 112 14.85 17.72 22.12
CA ARG A 112 14.35 18.64 23.16
C ARG A 112 14.45 18.03 24.55
N LYS A 113 14.06 16.76 24.69
CA LYS A 113 14.13 16.04 25.96
C LYS A 113 15.57 15.89 26.46
N THR A 114 16.50 15.53 25.58
CA THR A 114 17.93 15.43 25.95
C THR A 114 18.54 16.78 26.32
N GLU A 115 18.16 17.86 25.63
CA GLU A 115 18.64 19.21 26.00
C GLU A 115 18.08 19.66 27.35
N GLN A 116 16.80 19.37 27.62
CA GLN A 116 16.14 19.70 28.89
C GLN A 116 16.75 18.92 30.07
N GLU A 117 16.99 17.61 29.90
CA GLU A 117 17.69 16.80 30.91
C GLU A 117 19.11 17.31 31.17
N ARG A 118 19.84 17.75 30.13
CA ARG A 118 21.20 18.28 30.30
C ARG A 118 21.21 19.59 31.10
N ARG A 119 20.27 20.49 30.82
CA ARG A 119 20.10 21.76 31.57
C ARG A 119 19.72 21.51 33.02
N GLU A 120 18.78 20.60 33.28
CA GLU A 120 18.38 20.23 34.64
C GLU A 120 19.54 19.60 35.42
N LYS A 121 20.37 18.79 34.76
CA LYS A 121 21.56 18.20 35.38
C LYS A 121 22.60 19.26 35.74
N GLU A 122 22.88 20.21 34.85
CA GLU A 122 23.80 21.33 35.12
C GLU A 122 23.28 22.22 36.26
N GLU A 123 21.97 22.50 36.31
CA GLU A 123 21.38 23.31 37.38
C GLU A 123 21.43 22.59 38.74
N LYS A 124 21.17 21.28 38.76
CA LYS A 124 21.30 20.44 39.97
C LYS A 124 22.75 20.41 40.46
N GLU A 125 23.73 20.19 39.58
CA GLU A 125 25.14 20.21 39.94
C GLU A 125 25.59 21.56 40.48
N ARG A 126 25.08 22.66 39.91
CA ARG A 126 25.38 24.02 40.37
C ARG A 126 24.82 24.28 41.76
N LYS A 127 23.56 23.92 42.02
CA LYS A 127 22.94 24.03 43.36
C LYS A 127 23.65 23.17 44.39
N GLN A 128 24.01 21.94 44.03
CA GLN A 128 24.77 21.03 44.90
C GLN A 128 26.15 21.60 45.27
N ARG A 129 26.85 22.24 44.32
CA ARG A 129 28.12 22.92 44.61
C ARG A 129 27.95 24.11 45.55
N GLU A 130 26.96 24.96 45.31
CA GLU A 130 26.68 26.11 46.17
C GLU A 130 26.28 25.69 47.59
N GLU A 131 25.52 24.60 47.73
CA GLU A 131 25.15 24.01 49.03
C GLU A 131 26.36 23.42 49.76
N ASN A 132 27.19 22.64 49.06
CA ASN A 132 28.42 22.07 49.62
C ASN A 132 29.42 23.16 50.05
N GLU A 133 29.50 24.29 49.33
CA GLU A 133 30.32 25.44 49.73
C GLU A 133 29.77 26.19 50.95
N ARG A 134 28.44 26.27 51.11
CA ARG A 134 27.82 26.87 52.30
C ARG A 134 28.10 26.05 53.55
N LEU A 135 27.90 24.74 53.48
CA LEU A 135 28.17 23.82 54.60
C LEU A 135 29.64 23.87 55.04
N LYS A 136 30.58 24.02 54.09
CA LYS A 136 32.01 24.17 54.40
C LYS A 136 32.41 25.51 55.03
N LYS A 137 31.56 26.53 55.01
CA LYS A 137 31.82 27.83 55.64
C LYS A 137 31.20 27.96 57.03
N GLU A 138 30.32 27.03 57.41
CA GLU A 138 29.68 26.99 58.73
C GLU A 138 30.36 26.02 59.71
N GLU A 139 31.38 25.27 59.27
CA GLU A 139 32.24 24.37 60.07
C GLU A 139 33.60 25.01 60.37
#